data_AF-A0A930AST3-F1
#
_entry.id   AF-A0A930AST3-F1
#
_cell.length_a   1.000
_cell.length_b   1.000
_cell.length_c   1.000
_cell.angle_alpha   90.00
_cell.angle_beta   90.00
_cell.angle_gamma   90.00
#
_symmetry.space_group_name_H-M   'P 1'
#
loop_
_entity.id
_entity.type
_entity.pdbx_description
1 polymer ?
#
loop_
_entity_poly.entity_id
_entity_poly.type
_entity_poly.pdbx_seq_one_letter_code
_entity_poly.pdbx_strand_id
1 'polypeptide(L)'
;MTELLYLGDYSCRLISRNNTVLYINPEKGKDYSKQADIILQTTKTNRSLVQLHITTDQTKIINQDLLEIGKKFIYRDIQIERIADDTYRIEVDDKKILVCGKRDVIVDGNDDYALVPSMHSEISEEKMSALAKQIIPIHTSQEALFDYRVAIALQVDNKLILEPAMKVDLQEENHRNLKELETQLYPLLLDAAEKFHMTMICMNDGVAMAQMIVTPKDINPLGLVYGGISYNFADIVAGCTFYSAGGYGPTVSANYDYLRSTADTESLVAIAKDIKRGKHIHFIEVEIYNDVAKLVAKGGFTYFVQN
;
A
#
# COMPACT_ATOMS: atom_id res chain seq x y z
N MET A 1 10.78 19.03 -3.60
CA MET A 1 9.88 17.86 -3.53
C MET A 1 8.98 18.03 -2.33
N THR A 2 7.68 17.87 -2.54
CA THR A 2 6.69 17.76 -1.46
C THR A 2 6.37 16.28 -1.35
N GLU A 3 7.07 15.57 -0.46
CA GLU A 3 7.01 14.11 -0.38
C GLU A 3 5.80 13.68 0.47
N LEU A 4 4.94 12.83 -0.09
CA LEU A 4 4.01 12.00 0.67
C LEU A 4 4.52 10.56 0.70
N LEU A 5 4.68 10.04 1.90
CA LEU A 5 4.94 8.63 2.16
C LEU A 5 3.70 8.01 2.80
N TYR A 6 3.11 7.03 2.13
CA TYR A 6 2.05 6.21 2.72
C TYR A 6 2.68 5.09 3.53
N LEU A 7 2.38 5.00 4.83
CA LEU A 7 2.93 3.99 5.74
C LEU A 7 2.00 2.78 5.90
N GLY A 8 0.76 2.88 5.40
CA GLY A 8 -0.29 1.88 5.53
C GLY A 8 -1.40 2.33 6.47
N ASP A 9 -2.59 1.77 6.27
CA ASP A 9 -3.80 2.07 7.02
C ASP A 9 -4.13 3.58 7.01
N TYR A 10 -4.17 4.27 8.15
CA TYR A 10 -4.34 5.72 8.23
C TYR A 10 -2.99 6.49 8.28
N SER A 11 -1.87 5.77 8.36
CA SER A 11 -0.57 6.36 8.66
C SER A 11 0.10 6.93 7.41
N CYS A 12 0.45 8.23 7.46
CA CYS A 12 1.19 8.91 6.40
C CYS A 12 2.28 9.81 6.98
N ARG A 13 3.31 10.11 6.18
CA ARG A 13 4.29 11.17 6.45
C ARG A 13 4.32 12.14 5.27
N LEU A 14 4.22 13.43 5.57
CA LEU A 14 4.44 14.52 4.64
C LEU A 14 5.77 15.23 4.98
N ILE A 15 6.55 15.54 3.96
CA ILE A 15 7.75 16.39 4.06
C ILE A 15 7.61 17.53 3.06
N SER A 16 7.59 18.76 3.56
CA SER A 16 7.53 19.97 2.72
C SER A 16 8.85 20.24 1.99
N ARG A 17 8.85 21.18 1.04
CA ARG A 17 10.09 21.62 0.37
C ARG A 17 11.14 22.18 1.33
N ASN A 18 10.73 22.72 2.48
CA ASN A 18 11.63 23.23 3.52
C ASN A 18 11.95 22.18 4.60
N ASN A 19 11.68 20.90 4.35
CA ASN A 19 11.92 19.77 5.26
C ASN A 19 11.12 19.80 6.57
N THR A 20 9.98 20.48 6.62
CA THR A 20 9.05 20.36 7.76
C THR A 20 8.38 18.99 7.69
N VAL A 21 8.45 18.21 8.78
CA VAL A 21 7.95 16.83 8.83
C VAL A 21 6.61 16.76 9.58
N LEU A 22 5.56 16.38 8.87
CA LEU A 22 4.23 16.11 9.44
C LEU A 22 3.91 14.62 9.36
N TYR A 23 3.59 14.01 10.49
CA TYR A 23 3.00 12.67 10.53
C TYR A 23 1.49 12.74 10.73
N ILE A 24 0.74 11.96 9.96
CA ILE A 24 -0.72 11.79 10.08
C ILE A 24 -0.96 10.40 10.65
N ASN A 25 -1.67 10.31 11.78
CA ASN A 25 -2.01 9.07 12.49
C ASN A 25 -0.86 8.03 12.51
N PRO A 26 0.33 8.36 13.02
CA PRO A 26 1.47 7.44 13.02
C PRO A 26 1.21 6.25 13.94
N GLU A 27 0.79 5.13 13.36
CA GLU A 27 0.39 3.91 14.08
C GLU A 27 0.91 2.65 13.40
N LYS A 28 0.75 2.53 12.07
CA LYS A 28 1.16 1.36 11.29
C LYS A 28 2.34 1.67 10.35
N GLY A 29 2.96 0.63 9.79
CA GLY A 29 4.14 0.76 8.93
C GLY A 29 5.48 0.76 9.68
N LYS A 30 6.59 0.95 8.93
CA LYS A 30 7.97 0.77 9.45
C LYS A 30 8.93 1.96 9.22
N ASP A 31 8.64 2.91 8.32
CA ASP A 31 9.53 4.08 8.09
C ASP A 31 9.17 5.28 8.99
N TYR A 32 9.61 5.17 10.25
CA TYR A 32 9.58 6.23 11.25
C TYR A 32 10.97 6.85 11.48
N SER A 33 11.79 6.92 10.42
CA SER A 33 13.20 7.34 10.49
C SER A 33 13.42 8.85 10.70
N LYS A 34 12.35 9.67 10.60
CA LYS A 34 12.41 11.13 10.69
C LYS A 34 11.74 11.59 11.98
N GLN A 35 12.34 12.58 12.65
CA GLN A 35 11.70 13.27 13.76
C GLN A 35 10.54 14.13 13.25
N ALA A 36 9.44 14.15 13.99
CA ALA A 36 8.24 14.89 13.67
C ALA A 36 8.36 16.35 14.15
N ASP A 37 8.14 17.31 13.26
CA ASP A 37 7.82 18.67 13.66
C ASP A 37 6.36 18.76 14.13
N ILE A 38 5.46 18.08 13.40
CA ILE A 38 4.02 18.07 13.64
C ILE A 38 3.50 16.62 13.62
N ILE A 39 2.57 16.30 14.52
CA ILE A 39 1.78 15.07 14.50
C ILE A 39 0.30 15.44 14.48
N LEU A 40 -0.41 15.03 13.44
CA LEU A 40 -1.86 15.15 13.33
C LEU A 40 -2.51 13.81 13.67
N GLN A 41 -3.32 13.77 14.73
CA GLN A 41 -4.14 12.63 15.11
C GLN A 41 -5.60 12.94 14.77
N THR A 42 -6.09 12.43 13.64
CA THR A 42 -7.49 12.61 13.22
C THR A 42 -8.42 11.59 13.86
N THR A 43 -7.87 10.46 14.33
CA THR A 43 -8.59 9.41 15.06
C THR A 43 -7.90 9.13 16.40
N LYS A 44 -8.59 8.41 17.29
CA LYS A 44 -7.96 7.93 18.54
C LYS A 44 -6.93 6.86 18.20
N THR A 45 -5.66 7.11 18.52
CA THR A 45 -4.55 6.18 18.28
C THR A 45 -4.43 5.16 19.41
N ASN A 46 -4.21 3.88 19.10
CA ASN A 46 -3.94 2.85 20.11
C ASN A 46 -2.43 2.66 20.40
N ARG A 47 -1.56 3.17 19.52
CA ARG A 47 -0.10 3.04 19.65
C ARG A 47 0.52 4.27 20.32
N SER A 48 1.44 4.02 21.25
CA SER A 48 2.18 5.09 21.92
C SER A 48 3.20 5.72 20.97
N LEU A 49 3.11 7.05 20.78
CA LEU A 49 4.07 7.83 19.99
C LEU A 49 5.51 7.71 20.52
N VAL A 50 5.68 7.49 21.82
CA VAL A 50 6.99 7.29 22.46
C VAL A 50 7.68 6.04 21.90
N GLN A 51 6.94 4.97 21.62
CA GLN A 51 7.51 3.73 21.06
C GLN A 51 8.02 3.92 19.63
N LEU A 52 7.50 4.91 18.90
CA LEU A 52 7.96 5.24 17.55
C LEU A 52 9.23 6.09 17.55
N HIS A 53 9.62 6.68 18.69
CA HIS A 53 10.81 7.54 18.82
C HIS A 53 10.87 8.69 17.80
N ILE A 54 9.71 9.22 17.41
CA ILE A 54 9.59 10.32 16.43
C ILE A 54 9.33 11.69 17.07
N THR A 55 9.07 11.75 18.37
CA THR A 55 8.73 12.98 19.08
C THR A 55 9.94 13.58 19.78
N THR A 56 10.05 14.90 19.73
CA THR A 56 10.96 15.72 20.53
C THR A 56 10.17 16.64 21.45
N ASP A 57 10.84 17.40 22.30
CA ASP A 57 10.26 18.46 23.12
C ASP A 57 9.64 19.61 22.29
N GLN A 58 10.05 19.74 21.01
CA GLN A 58 9.55 20.76 20.10
C GLN A 58 8.35 20.31 19.25
N THR A 59 8.08 19.00 19.20
CA THR A 59 7.02 18.42 18.36
C THR A 59 5.64 18.97 18.74
N LYS A 60 4.87 19.41 17.74
CA LYS A 60 3.50 19.91 17.91
C LYS A 60 2.50 18.79 17.64
N ILE A 61 1.68 18.45 18.62
CA ILE A 61 0.62 17.45 18.48
C ILE A 61 -0.70 18.18 18.28
N ILE A 62 -1.43 17.83 17.22
CA ILE A 62 -2.74 18.38 16.86
C ILE A 62 -3.74 17.24 16.82
N ASN A 63 -4.90 17.42 17.45
CA ASN A 63 -5.99 16.47 17.47
C ASN A 63 -7.32 17.20 17.70
N GLN A 64 -8.41 16.43 17.80
CA GLN A 64 -9.76 16.95 18.00
C GLN A 64 -9.96 17.77 19.28
N ASP A 65 -9.12 17.59 20.31
CA ASP A 65 -9.20 18.31 21.58
C ASP A 65 -8.39 19.62 21.54
N LEU A 66 -7.47 19.75 20.59
CA LEU A 66 -6.52 20.87 20.47
C LEU A 66 -6.83 21.81 19.30
N LEU A 67 -7.63 21.38 18.32
CA LEU A 67 -8.05 22.21 17.19
C LEU A 67 -9.57 22.12 17.00
N GLU A 68 -10.25 23.24 17.19
CA GLU A 68 -11.71 23.36 16.98
C GLU A 68 -12.06 23.36 15.48
N ILE A 69 -13.28 22.94 15.15
CA ILE A 69 -13.80 22.98 13.78
C ILE A 69 -13.81 24.42 13.25
N GLY A 70 -13.35 24.61 12.02
CA GLY A 70 -13.19 25.90 11.36
C GLY A 70 -11.97 26.71 11.80
N LYS A 71 -11.12 26.17 12.70
CA LYS A 71 -9.87 26.80 13.10
C LYS A 71 -8.68 26.24 12.32
N LYS A 72 -7.65 27.09 12.23
CA LYS A 72 -6.38 26.83 11.55
C LYS A 72 -5.23 26.83 12.53
N PHE A 73 -4.35 25.85 12.37
CA PHE A 73 -3.03 25.79 12.98
C PHE A 73 -1.99 26.02 11.88
N ILE A 74 -0.99 26.87 12.14
CA ILE A 74 0.08 27.18 11.18
C ILE A 74 1.41 26.92 11.87
N TYR A 75 2.28 26.15 11.23
CA TYR A 75 3.65 25.95 11.66
C TYR A 75 4.57 25.91 10.44
N ARG A 76 5.49 26.89 10.39
CA ARG A 76 6.37 27.13 9.24
C ARG A 76 5.57 27.22 7.93
N ASP A 77 5.75 26.25 7.05
CA ASP A 77 5.18 26.13 5.71
C ASP A 77 4.04 25.10 5.61
N ILE A 78 3.50 24.66 6.75
CA ILE A 78 2.33 23.78 6.84
C ILE A 78 1.20 24.49 7.58
N GLN A 79 0.01 24.48 6.99
CA GLN A 79 -1.24 24.89 7.63
C GLN A 79 -2.18 23.67 7.75
N ILE A 80 -2.82 23.52 8.90
CA ILE A 80 -3.81 22.47 9.16
C ILE A 80 -5.11 23.14 9.59
N GLU A 81 -6.20 22.87 8.87
CA GLU A 81 -7.55 23.33 9.18
C GLU A 81 -8.41 22.14 9.56
N ARG A 82 -9.20 22.23 10.63
CA ARG A 82 -10.20 21.21 10.95
C ARG A 82 -11.51 21.54 10.26
N ILE A 83 -11.93 20.71 9.32
CA ILE A 83 -13.12 20.92 8.49
C ILE A 83 -14.37 20.31 9.14
N ALA A 84 -14.23 19.13 9.74
CA ALA A 84 -15.30 18.43 10.45
C ALA A 84 -14.73 17.61 11.62
N ASP A 85 -15.53 16.73 12.22
CA ASP A 85 -15.15 15.93 13.40
C ASP A 85 -13.80 15.22 13.22
N ASP A 86 -13.67 14.39 12.18
CA ASP A 86 -12.50 13.58 11.85
C ASP A 86 -11.87 13.95 10.50
N THR A 87 -12.27 15.11 9.94
CA THR A 87 -11.80 15.59 8.64
C THR A 87 -10.98 16.87 8.77
N TYR A 88 -9.78 16.87 8.18
CA TYR A 88 -8.81 17.95 8.25
C TYR A 88 -8.29 18.29 6.85
N ARG A 89 -7.97 19.56 6.60
CA ARG A 89 -7.32 20.00 5.38
C ARG A 89 -5.91 20.47 5.70
N ILE A 90 -4.93 19.94 4.99
CA ILE A 90 -3.52 20.31 5.10
C ILE A 90 -3.15 21.11 3.86
N GLU A 91 -2.66 22.33 4.04
CA GLU A 91 -1.99 23.09 2.99
C GLU A 91 -0.48 23.02 3.24
N VAL A 92 0.26 22.49 2.27
CA VAL A 92 1.73 22.35 2.32
C VAL A 92 2.31 22.74 0.98
N ASP A 93 3.26 23.66 1.00
CA ASP A 93 3.78 24.32 -0.21
C ASP A 93 2.62 24.93 -1.05
N ASP A 94 2.37 24.42 -2.26
CA ASP A 94 1.29 24.81 -3.17
C ASP A 94 0.20 23.73 -3.31
N LYS A 95 0.17 22.74 -2.41
CA LYS A 95 -0.75 21.60 -2.45
C LYS A 95 -1.74 21.63 -1.30
N LYS A 96 -2.98 21.22 -1.58
CA LYS A 96 -4.04 21.01 -0.59
C LYS A 96 -4.42 19.55 -0.51
N ILE A 97 -4.39 19.01 0.70
CA ILE A 97 -4.63 17.60 0.99
C ILE A 97 -5.75 17.50 2.03
N LEU A 98 -6.87 16.90 1.63
CA LEU A 98 -7.97 16.56 2.52
C LEU A 98 -7.68 15.22 3.19
N VAL A 99 -7.73 15.16 4.51
CA VAL A 99 -7.63 13.92 5.30
C VAL A 99 -9.03 13.60 5.78
N CYS A 100 -9.68 12.61 5.17
CA CYS A 100 -11.07 12.29 5.45
C CYS A 100 -11.21 11.29 6.61
N GLY A 101 -12.31 11.47 7.32
CA GLY A 101 -12.89 10.48 8.18
C GLY A 101 -13.70 9.41 7.46
N LYS A 102 -14.48 8.65 8.23
CA LYS A 102 -15.42 7.66 7.67
C LYS A 102 -16.76 8.27 7.26
N ARG A 103 -17.09 9.45 7.76
CA ARG A 103 -18.37 10.11 7.53
C ARG A 103 -18.32 11.03 6.32
N ASP A 104 -19.48 11.27 5.73
CA ASP A 104 -19.65 12.27 4.69
C ASP A 104 -19.21 13.66 5.17
N VAL A 105 -18.53 14.38 4.28
CA VAL A 105 -18.10 15.76 4.48
C VAL A 105 -18.50 16.60 3.27
N ILE A 106 -18.90 17.85 3.52
CA ILE A 106 -19.20 18.81 2.46
C ILE A 106 -17.97 19.68 2.25
N VAL A 107 -17.39 19.60 1.06
CA VAL A 107 -16.25 20.39 0.61
C VAL A 107 -16.51 20.98 -0.77
N ASP A 108 -15.70 21.93 -1.17
CA ASP A 108 -15.77 22.60 -2.47
C ASP A 108 -15.10 21.81 -3.61
N GLY A 109 -14.45 20.68 -3.30
CA GLY A 109 -13.79 19.80 -4.28
C GLY A 109 -12.50 20.37 -4.89
N ASN A 110 -11.99 21.48 -4.35
CA ASN A 110 -10.83 22.18 -4.90
C ASN A 110 -9.48 21.66 -4.37
N ASP A 111 -9.50 20.68 -3.47
CA ASP A 111 -8.28 20.06 -2.95
C ASP A 111 -7.56 19.24 -4.04
N ASP A 112 -6.24 19.18 -3.98
CA ASP A 112 -5.44 18.43 -4.95
C ASP A 112 -5.52 16.92 -4.68
N TYR A 113 -5.48 16.54 -3.40
CA TYR A 113 -5.53 15.15 -2.96
C TYR A 113 -6.54 14.97 -1.82
N ALA A 114 -7.19 13.81 -1.76
CA ALA A 114 -7.94 13.39 -0.58
C ALA A 114 -7.49 11.99 -0.13
N LEU A 115 -7.07 11.85 1.13
CA LEU A 115 -6.87 10.56 1.78
C LEU A 115 -8.23 10.06 2.27
N VAL A 116 -8.79 9.06 1.61
CA VAL A 116 -10.17 8.61 1.86
C VAL A 116 -10.19 7.17 2.37
N PRO A 117 -10.71 6.91 3.58
CA PRO A 117 -10.90 5.56 4.09
C PRO A 117 -11.82 4.75 3.18
N SER A 118 -11.40 3.57 2.74
CA SER A 118 -12.22 2.71 1.88
C SER A 118 -13.00 1.66 2.67
N MET A 119 -12.42 1.06 3.70
CA MET A 119 -13.12 0.10 4.54
C MET A 119 -14.10 0.78 5.49
N HIS A 120 -15.36 0.32 5.48
CA HIS A 120 -16.42 0.83 6.35
C HIS A 120 -16.63 2.34 6.25
N SER A 121 -16.42 2.89 5.05
CA SER A 121 -16.70 4.29 4.76
C SER A 121 -18.20 4.49 4.54
N GLU A 122 -18.76 5.54 5.10
CA GLU A 122 -20.12 6.00 4.83
C GLU A 122 -20.17 6.90 3.59
N ILE A 123 -19.00 7.27 3.04
CA ILE A 123 -18.87 8.10 1.84
C ILE A 123 -19.11 7.22 0.61
N SER A 124 -20.11 7.56 -0.22
CA SER A 124 -20.33 6.84 -1.47
C SER A 124 -19.22 7.13 -2.50
N GLU A 125 -18.94 6.18 -3.40
CA GLU A 125 -17.91 6.36 -4.45
C GLU A 125 -18.17 7.60 -5.34
N GLU A 126 -19.44 7.90 -5.61
CA GLU A 126 -19.86 9.12 -6.30
C GLU A 126 -19.41 10.39 -5.55
N LYS A 127 -19.61 10.42 -4.23
CA LYS A 127 -19.17 11.54 -3.38
C LYS A 127 -17.65 11.58 -3.25
N MET A 128 -17.00 10.42 -3.12
CA MET A 128 -15.54 10.33 -3.04
C MET A 128 -14.88 11.01 -4.23
N SER A 129 -15.38 10.74 -5.43
CA SER A 129 -14.85 11.30 -6.68
C SER A 129 -14.87 12.83 -6.73
N ALA A 130 -15.74 13.48 -5.94
CA ALA A 130 -15.89 14.92 -5.87
C ALA A 130 -15.08 15.60 -4.74
N LEU A 131 -14.39 14.84 -3.88
CA LEU A 131 -13.68 15.39 -2.72
C LEU A 131 -12.42 16.18 -3.09
N ALA A 132 -11.69 15.72 -4.11
CA ALA A 132 -10.43 16.30 -4.55
C ALA A 132 -10.10 15.89 -6.00
N LYS A 133 -9.07 16.50 -6.59
CA LYS A 133 -8.60 16.14 -7.94
C LYS A 133 -8.09 14.70 -8.01
N GLN A 134 -7.39 14.21 -6.99
CA GLN A 134 -6.99 12.81 -6.87
C GLN A 134 -7.41 12.20 -5.53
N ILE A 135 -7.94 10.98 -5.58
CA ILE A 135 -8.41 10.25 -4.39
C ILE A 135 -7.39 9.18 -4.03
N ILE A 136 -6.83 9.22 -2.84
CA ILE A 136 -5.89 8.21 -2.33
C ILE A 136 -6.66 7.30 -1.37
N PRO A 137 -6.95 6.04 -1.76
CA PRO A 137 -7.59 5.07 -0.88
C PRO A 137 -6.67 4.74 0.30
N ILE A 138 -7.15 4.94 1.52
CA ILE A 138 -6.49 4.58 2.77
C ILE A 138 -7.39 3.66 3.59
N HIS A 139 -6.89 3.07 4.69
CA HIS A 139 -7.64 2.12 5.51
C HIS A 139 -8.35 1.05 4.66
N THR A 140 -7.57 0.30 3.88
CA THR A 140 -8.09 -0.72 2.94
C THR A 140 -8.16 -2.11 3.56
N SER A 141 -7.69 -2.29 4.81
CA SER A 141 -7.73 -3.55 5.54
C SER A 141 -7.96 -3.31 7.04
N GLN A 142 -8.59 -4.26 7.73
CA GLN A 142 -8.65 -4.27 9.19
C GLN A 142 -7.36 -4.79 9.82
N GLU A 143 -6.73 -5.78 9.20
CA GLU A 143 -5.61 -6.54 9.78
C GLU A 143 -4.26 -6.19 9.14
N ALA A 144 -4.23 -6.04 7.82
CA ALA A 144 -3.01 -5.73 7.07
C ALA A 144 -2.71 -4.22 7.04
N LEU A 145 -1.52 -3.86 6.53
CA LEU A 145 -1.19 -2.47 6.22
C LEU A 145 -2.00 -1.93 5.03
N PHE A 146 -2.33 -2.81 4.09
CA PHE A 146 -3.00 -2.46 2.84
C PHE A 146 -3.61 -3.70 2.19
N ASP A 147 -4.80 -3.57 1.63
CA ASP A 147 -5.41 -4.59 0.77
C ASP A 147 -5.58 -4.04 -0.65
N TYR A 148 -4.83 -4.62 -1.59
CA TYR A 148 -4.87 -4.27 -3.00
C TYR A 148 -6.25 -4.49 -3.60
N ARG A 149 -6.99 -5.51 -3.17
CA ARG A 149 -8.31 -5.84 -3.73
C ARG A 149 -9.29 -4.73 -3.40
N VAL A 150 -9.30 -4.24 -2.16
CA VAL A 150 -10.16 -3.13 -1.75
C VAL A 150 -9.80 -1.84 -2.48
N ALA A 151 -8.50 -1.52 -2.57
CA ALA A 151 -8.04 -0.31 -3.26
C ALA A 151 -8.37 -0.33 -4.77
N ILE A 152 -8.17 -1.48 -5.42
CA ILE A 152 -8.43 -1.65 -6.85
C ILE A 152 -9.93 -1.73 -7.13
N ALA A 153 -10.73 -2.41 -6.29
CA ALA A 153 -12.17 -2.54 -6.51
C ALA A 153 -12.93 -1.21 -6.45
N LEU A 154 -12.38 -0.20 -5.75
CA LEU A 154 -12.98 1.13 -5.61
C LEU A 154 -13.26 1.77 -6.97
N GLN A 155 -14.53 2.01 -7.33
CA GLN A 155 -14.91 2.58 -8.63
C GLN A 155 -14.84 4.12 -8.62
N VAL A 156 -13.66 4.66 -8.35
CA VAL A 156 -13.38 6.10 -8.34
C VAL A 156 -12.38 6.42 -9.44
N ASP A 157 -12.81 7.19 -10.43
CA ASP A 157 -12.05 7.37 -11.67
C ASP A 157 -10.72 8.10 -11.48
N ASN A 158 -10.68 9.05 -10.55
CA ASN A 158 -9.51 9.86 -10.24
C ASN A 158 -8.72 9.31 -9.05
N LYS A 159 -8.82 8.02 -8.74
CA LYS A 159 -8.03 7.43 -7.66
C LYS A 159 -6.54 7.30 -8.01
N LEU A 160 -5.71 7.52 -7.01
CA LEU A 160 -4.27 7.29 -6.98
C LEU A 160 -3.98 6.25 -5.89
N ILE A 161 -3.66 5.03 -6.30
CA ILE A 161 -3.35 3.96 -5.36
C ILE A 161 -1.88 4.08 -4.92
N LEU A 162 -1.67 4.29 -3.61
CA LEU A 162 -0.35 4.30 -3.00
C LEU A 162 -0.14 3.05 -2.16
N GLU A 163 1.03 2.45 -2.25
CA GLU A 163 1.40 1.28 -1.46
C GLU A 163 2.12 1.67 -0.17
N PRO A 164 2.05 0.85 0.88
CA PRO A 164 2.88 1.04 2.07
C PRO A 164 4.37 1.14 1.70
N ALA A 165 5.05 2.11 2.28
CA ALA A 165 6.44 2.50 2.00
C ALA A 165 6.68 3.18 0.64
N MET A 166 5.63 3.43 -0.16
CA MET A 166 5.74 4.21 -1.40
C MET A 166 5.86 5.70 -1.09
N LYS A 167 6.85 6.34 -1.72
CA LYS A 167 7.07 7.79 -1.68
C LYS A 167 6.63 8.39 -3.01
N VAL A 168 5.89 9.48 -2.94
CA VAL A 168 5.47 10.24 -4.11
C VAL A 168 5.80 11.71 -3.92
N ASP A 169 6.33 12.36 -4.95
CA ASP A 169 6.45 13.82 -4.99
C ASP A 169 5.14 14.40 -5.50
N LEU A 170 4.32 14.98 -4.62
CA LEU A 170 3.00 15.53 -4.96
C LEU A 170 3.05 16.67 -6.00
N GLN A 171 4.23 17.06 -6.44
CA GLN A 171 4.46 18.01 -7.53
C GLN A 171 4.42 17.37 -8.92
N GLU A 172 4.60 16.06 -9.03
CA GLU A 172 4.54 15.35 -10.30
C GLU A 172 3.10 14.94 -10.65
N GLU A 173 2.65 15.21 -11.88
CA GLU A 173 1.28 14.89 -12.31
C GLU A 173 1.12 13.39 -12.64
N ASN A 174 2.19 12.73 -13.09
CA ASN A 174 2.19 11.33 -13.49
C ASN A 174 2.76 10.43 -12.40
N HIS A 175 2.00 10.28 -11.32
CA HIS A 175 2.23 9.16 -10.43
C HIS A 175 1.88 7.86 -11.16
N ARG A 176 2.71 6.83 -11.00
CA ARG A 176 2.43 5.50 -11.52
C ARG A 176 1.03 5.07 -11.03
N ASN A 177 0.05 5.07 -11.92
CA ASN A 177 -1.32 4.71 -11.58
C ASN A 177 -1.53 3.22 -11.86
N LEU A 178 -1.86 2.45 -10.82
CA LEU A 178 -2.25 1.05 -10.98
C LEU A 178 -3.56 0.88 -11.76
N LYS A 179 -4.27 1.97 -12.11
CA LYS A 179 -5.53 1.96 -12.89
C LYS A 179 -5.44 1.14 -14.19
N GLU A 180 -4.32 1.22 -14.91
CA GLU A 180 -4.10 0.44 -16.14
C GLU A 180 -3.96 -1.07 -15.88
N LEU A 181 -3.58 -1.44 -14.65
CA LEU A 181 -3.37 -2.82 -14.24
C LEU A 181 -4.62 -3.40 -13.53
N GLU A 182 -5.66 -2.62 -13.25
CA GLU A 182 -6.84 -3.09 -12.51
C GLU A 182 -7.55 -4.24 -13.21
N THR A 183 -7.70 -4.14 -14.53
CA THR A 183 -8.37 -5.18 -15.32
C THR A 183 -7.60 -6.50 -15.30
N GLN A 184 -6.29 -6.47 -15.06
CA GLN A 184 -5.40 -7.64 -15.15
C GLN A 184 -5.07 -8.20 -13.77
N LEU A 185 -4.70 -7.31 -12.83
CA LEU A 185 -4.31 -7.65 -11.48
C LEU A 185 -5.51 -8.01 -10.61
N TYR A 186 -6.65 -7.31 -10.72
CA TYR A 186 -7.77 -7.59 -9.81
C TYR A 186 -8.29 -9.02 -9.93
N PRO A 187 -8.58 -9.54 -11.14
CA PRO A 187 -9.01 -10.94 -11.26
C PRO A 187 -7.94 -11.92 -10.78
N LEU A 188 -6.66 -11.65 -11.07
CA LEU A 188 -5.54 -12.48 -10.62
C LEU A 188 -5.44 -12.52 -9.08
N LEU A 189 -5.53 -11.36 -8.42
CA LEU A 189 -5.45 -11.25 -6.97
C LEU A 189 -6.65 -11.86 -6.27
N LEU A 190 -7.85 -11.72 -6.85
CA LEU A 190 -9.06 -12.36 -6.33
C LEU A 190 -8.95 -13.89 -6.44
N ASP A 191 -8.59 -14.40 -7.62
CA ASP A 191 -8.40 -15.83 -7.87
C ASP A 191 -7.33 -16.43 -6.95
N ALA A 192 -6.22 -15.70 -6.76
CA ALA A 192 -5.14 -16.12 -5.90
C ALA A 192 -5.53 -16.15 -4.41
N ALA A 193 -6.29 -15.16 -3.96
CA ALA A 193 -6.82 -15.14 -2.59
C ALA A 193 -7.80 -16.30 -2.35
N GLU A 194 -8.67 -16.60 -3.31
CA GLU A 194 -9.66 -17.67 -3.19
C GLU A 194 -9.04 -19.07 -3.25
N LYS A 195 -8.12 -19.30 -4.19
CA LYS A 195 -7.54 -20.63 -4.43
C LYS A 195 -6.37 -20.97 -3.52
N PHE A 196 -5.58 -19.98 -3.12
CA PHE A 196 -4.33 -20.21 -2.40
C PHE A 196 -4.29 -19.52 -1.04
N HIS A 197 -5.36 -18.85 -0.60
CA HIS A 197 -5.33 -18.06 0.64
C HIS A 197 -4.18 -17.03 0.62
N MET A 198 -3.90 -16.49 -0.58
CA MET A 198 -2.82 -15.56 -0.80
C MET A 198 -3.20 -14.14 -0.39
N THR A 199 -2.28 -13.45 0.28
CA THR A 199 -2.36 -12.02 0.56
C THR A 199 -1.10 -11.33 0.05
N MET A 200 -1.26 -10.31 -0.79
CA MET A 200 -0.14 -9.47 -1.23
C MET A 200 0.37 -8.62 -0.06
N ILE A 201 1.69 -8.60 0.13
CA ILE A 201 2.38 -7.79 1.14
C ILE A 201 2.86 -6.47 0.53
N CYS A 202 3.47 -6.52 -0.66
CA CYS A 202 3.85 -5.32 -1.43
C CYS A 202 3.99 -5.62 -2.94
N MET A 203 3.94 -4.59 -3.79
CA MET A 203 4.02 -4.70 -5.25
C MET A 203 4.61 -3.42 -5.89
N ASN A 204 5.90 -3.21 -5.71
CA ASN A 204 6.61 -2.06 -6.27
C ASN A 204 7.10 -2.30 -7.71
N ASP A 205 7.76 -1.30 -8.28
CA ASP A 205 8.35 -1.41 -9.62
C ASP A 205 9.32 -2.58 -9.75
N GLY A 206 8.90 -3.65 -10.41
CA GLY A 206 9.70 -4.86 -10.60
C GLY A 206 10.01 -5.62 -9.31
N VAL A 207 9.24 -5.42 -8.22
CA VAL A 207 9.37 -6.22 -6.99
C VAL A 207 8.01 -6.48 -6.39
N ALA A 208 7.67 -7.74 -6.11
CA ALA A 208 6.47 -8.09 -5.37
C ALA A 208 6.74 -9.08 -4.24
N MET A 209 5.92 -9.02 -3.19
CA MET A 209 5.96 -9.94 -2.07
C MET A 209 4.54 -10.34 -1.69
N ALA A 210 4.34 -11.62 -1.40
CA ALA A 210 3.05 -12.13 -0.94
C ALA A 210 3.24 -13.23 0.13
N GLN A 211 2.19 -13.49 0.88
CA GLN A 211 2.08 -14.61 1.80
C GLN A 211 0.96 -15.54 1.35
N MET A 212 1.15 -16.83 1.56
CA MET A 212 0.16 -17.89 1.39
C MET A 212 -0.03 -18.59 2.74
N ILE A 213 -1.27 -18.70 3.23
CA ILE A 213 -1.56 -19.52 4.41
C ILE A 213 -1.71 -20.97 3.97
N VAL A 214 -0.97 -21.88 4.61
CA VAL A 214 -1.02 -23.31 4.31
C VAL A 214 -2.20 -23.94 5.05
N THR A 215 -3.05 -24.63 4.30
CA THR A 215 -4.21 -25.34 4.83
C THR A 215 -4.03 -26.86 4.69
N PRO A 216 -4.84 -27.68 5.38
CA PRO A 216 -4.79 -29.13 5.22
C PRO A 216 -5.01 -29.64 3.79
N LYS A 217 -5.64 -28.83 2.92
CA LYS A 217 -5.86 -29.19 1.50
C LYS A 217 -4.60 -29.05 0.65
N ASP A 218 -3.65 -28.22 1.09
CA ASP A 218 -2.41 -27.93 0.39
C ASP A 218 -1.32 -28.98 0.69
N ILE A 219 -1.58 -29.87 1.65
CA ILE A 219 -0.64 -30.88 2.13
C ILE A 219 -0.82 -32.21 1.38
N ASN A 220 0.28 -32.75 0.89
CA ASN A 220 0.36 -34.04 0.22
C ASN A 220 0.46 -35.20 1.25
N PRO A 221 0.35 -36.46 0.82
CA PRO A 221 0.41 -37.62 1.73
C PRO A 221 1.72 -37.79 2.52
N LEU A 222 2.79 -37.06 2.15
CA LEU A 222 4.06 -37.04 2.87
C LEU A 222 4.13 -35.96 3.95
N GLY A 223 3.05 -35.19 4.17
CA GLY A 223 3.02 -34.08 5.12
C GLY A 223 3.71 -32.82 4.62
N LEU A 224 3.90 -32.69 3.29
CA LEU A 224 4.54 -31.53 2.66
C LEU A 224 3.52 -30.75 1.85
N VAL A 225 3.73 -29.45 1.68
CA VAL A 225 2.96 -28.66 0.69
C VAL A 225 3.15 -29.28 -0.70
N TYR A 226 2.06 -29.50 -1.44
CA TYR A 226 2.12 -29.97 -2.83
C TYR A 226 3.03 -29.05 -3.64
N GLY A 227 3.98 -29.64 -4.38
CA GLY A 227 4.93 -28.86 -5.17
C GLY A 227 4.23 -27.92 -6.16
N GLY A 228 3.18 -28.39 -6.83
CA GLY A 228 2.37 -27.58 -7.73
C GLY A 228 1.70 -26.36 -7.07
N ILE A 229 1.35 -26.44 -5.78
CA ILE A 229 0.81 -25.30 -5.03
C ILE A 229 1.91 -24.26 -4.81
N SER A 230 3.08 -24.70 -4.35
CA SER A 230 4.25 -23.81 -4.16
C SER A 230 4.70 -23.16 -5.49
N TYR A 231 4.67 -23.91 -6.59
CA TYR A 231 4.99 -23.41 -7.92
C TYR A 231 3.96 -22.37 -8.40
N ASN A 232 2.67 -22.66 -8.30
CA ASN A 232 1.61 -21.72 -8.70
C ASN A 232 1.66 -20.43 -7.88
N PHE A 233 1.91 -20.54 -6.57
CA PHE A 233 2.10 -19.38 -5.72
C PHE A 233 3.27 -18.51 -6.22
N ALA A 234 4.41 -19.12 -6.56
CA ALA A 234 5.55 -18.41 -7.13
C ALA A 234 5.23 -17.76 -8.49
N ASP A 235 4.53 -18.45 -9.39
CA ASP A 235 4.15 -17.94 -10.71
C ASP A 235 3.19 -16.74 -10.61
N ILE A 236 2.24 -16.77 -9.66
CA ILE A 236 1.34 -15.64 -9.40
C ILE A 236 2.13 -14.42 -8.93
N VAL A 237 3.07 -14.58 -8.00
CA VAL A 237 3.88 -13.46 -7.47
C VAL A 237 4.85 -12.94 -8.54
N ALA A 238 5.40 -13.82 -9.38
CA ALA A 238 6.18 -13.43 -10.54
C ALA A 238 5.33 -12.62 -11.54
N GLY A 239 4.10 -13.06 -11.81
CA GLY A 239 3.15 -12.33 -12.66
C GLY A 239 2.82 -10.95 -12.10
N CYS A 240 2.55 -10.84 -10.79
CA CYS A 240 2.35 -9.55 -10.13
C CYS A 240 3.57 -8.63 -10.31
N THR A 241 4.78 -9.17 -10.20
CA THR A 241 6.05 -8.45 -10.42
C THR A 241 6.23 -8.01 -11.87
N PHE A 242 5.78 -8.84 -12.82
CA PHE A 242 5.81 -8.54 -14.26
C PHE A 242 4.88 -7.37 -14.61
N TYR A 243 3.63 -7.44 -14.15
CA TYR A 243 2.66 -6.36 -14.32
C TYR A 243 3.11 -5.10 -13.59
N SER A 244 3.62 -5.23 -12.36
CA SER A 244 4.23 -4.12 -11.63
C SER A 244 5.56 -3.63 -12.23
N ALA A 245 6.05 -4.20 -13.33
CA ALA A 245 7.16 -3.67 -14.12
C ALA A 245 6.70 -2.98 -15.41
N GLY A 246 5.38 -2.89 -15.63
CA GLY A 246 4.77 -2.37 -16.86
C GLY A 246 4.71 -3.40 -18.00
N GLY A 247 4.98 -4.68 -17.70
CA GLY A 247 4.83 -5.77 -18.65
C GLY A 247 3.39 -6.27 -18.74
N TYR A 248 3.02 -6.83 -19.88
CA TYR A 248 1.76 -7.54 -20.09
C TYR A 248 2.00 -8.77 -20.96
N GLY A 249 1.35 -9.90 -20.72
CA GLY A 249 1.51 -11.14 -21.49
C GLY A 249 1.82 -12.40 -20.67
N PRO A 250 2.02 -13.54 -21.34
CA PRO A 250 2.08 -14.85 -20.68
C PRO A 250 3.48 -15.23 -20.18
N THR A 251 3.53 -16.11 -19.17
CA THR A 251 4.74 -16.90 -18.85
C THR A 251 5.07 -17.83 -20.02
N VAL A 252 6.28 -17.75 -20.57
CA VAL A 252 6.74 -18.58 -21.69
C VAL A 252 7.69 -19.70 -21.28
N SER A 253 8.35 -19.56 -20.14
CA SER A 253 9.13 -20.65 -19.53
C SER A 253 9.35 -20.39 -18.04
N ALA A 254 9.56 -21.45 -17.28
CA ALA A 254 9.96 -21.36 -15.89
C ALA A 254 10.87 -22.52 -15.49
N ASN A 255 11.73 -22.28 -14.52
CA ASN A 255 12.47 -23.29 -13.77
C ASN A 255 12.20 -23.09 -12.28
N TYR A 256 12.06 -24.17 -11.52
CA TYR A 256 11.70 -24.11 -10.10
C TYR A 256 12.32 -25.25 -9.32
N ASP A 257 13.10 -24.91 -8.29
CA ASP A 257 13.87 -25.82 -7.47
C ASP A 257 13.28 -25.88 -6.05
N TYR A 258 12.99 -27.09 -5.57
CA TYR A 258 12.59 -27.35 -4.19
C TYR A 258 13.85 -27.63 -3.35
N LEU A 259 14.17 -26.71 -2.44
CA LEU A 259 15.44 -26.68 -1.72
C LEU A 259 15.32 -27.20 -0.29
N ARG A 260 14.12 -27.13 0.30
CA ARG A 260 13.86 -27.56 1.68
C ARG A 260 12.46 -28.12 1.85
N SER A 261 12.31 -29.00 2.84
CA SER A 261 11.01 -29.47 3.30
C SER A 261 10.11 -28.33 3.74
N THR A 262 8.83 -28.44 3.42
CA THR A 262 7.73 -27.58 3.87
C THR A 262 6.89 -28.25 4.97
N ALA A 263 7.39 -29.34 5.57
CA ALA A 263 6.74 -29.96 6.72
C ALA A 263 6.54 -28.94 7.85
N ASP A 264 5.39 -29.04 8.51
CA ASP A 264 5.00 -28.24 9.69
C ASP A 264 5.00 -26.71 9.47
N THR A 265 4.96 -26.25 8.21
CA THR A 265 4.88 -24.82 7.90
C THR A 265 3.42 -24.34 7.94
N GLU A 266 3.17 -23.21 8.61
CA GLU A 266 1.83 -22.59 8.65
C GLU A 266 1.63 -21.60 7.50
N SER A 267 2.71 -21.02 6.98
CA SER A 267 2.66 -20.11 5.84
C SER A 267 3.91 -20.17 4.99
N LEU A 268 3.76 -19.74 3.74
CA LEU A 268 4.85 -19.49 2.81
C LEU A 268 4.87 -18.02 2.40
N VAL A 269 6.06 -17.47 2.19
CA VAL A 269 6.27 -16.09 1.76
C VAL A 269 7.06 -16.09 0.46
N ALA A 270 6.51 -15.49 -0.59
CA ALA A 270 7.18 -15.30 -1.86
C ALA A 270 7.76 -13.90 -1.96
N ILE A 271 8.99 -13.78 -2.46
CA ILE A 271 9.63 -12.52 -2.82
C ILE A 271 10.09 -12.65 -4.27
N ALA A 272 9.59 -11.79 -5.14
CA ALA A 272 9.86 -11.80 -6.57
C ALA A 272 10.51 -10.49 -7.03
N LYS A 273 11.45 -10.57 -7.99
CA LYS A 273 12.18 -9.43 -8.54
C LYS A 273 12.36 -9.55 -10.05
N ASP A 274 12.11 -8.47 -10.77
CA ASP A 274 12.40 -8.33 -12.20
C ASP A 274 13.92 -8.14 -12.38
N ILE A 275 14.58 -9.20 -12.82
CA ILE A 275 16.04 -9.25 -13.00
C ILE A 275 16.45 -8.69 -14.35
N LYS A 276 15.62 -8.87 -15.38
CA LYS A 276 15.88 -8.38 -16.73
C LYS A 276 14.60 -7.87 -17.36
N ARG A 277 14.52 -6.56 -17.49
CA ARG A 277 13.44 -5.84 -18.19
C ARG A 277 13.81 -5.56 -19.64
N GLY A 278 13.39 -6.45 -20.56
CA GLY A 278 13.64 -6.31 -22.00
C GLY A 278 12.39 -5.95 -22.79
N LYS A 279 12.56 -5.40 -24.00
CA LYS A 279 11.45 -4.99 -24.88
C LYS A 279 10.42 -6.10 -25.17
N HIS A 280 10.87 -7.35 -25.24
CA HIS A 280 10.02 -8.49 -25.60
C HIS A 280 9.96 -9.58 -24.52
N ILE A 281 10.87 -9.53 -23.56
CA ILE A 281 11.03 -10.57 -22.55
C ILE A 281 11.39 -9.92 -21.23
N HIS A 282 10.68 -10.31 -20.17
CA HIS A 282 11.11 -10.07 -18.79
C HIS A 282 11.56 -11.40 -18.16
N PHE A 283 12.60 -11.35 -17.33
CA PHE A 283 13.02 -12.49 -16.50
C PHE A 283 12.91 -12.12 -15.03
N ILE A 284 12.11 -12.90 -14.31
CA ILE A 284 11.74 -12.65 -12.91
C ILE A 284 12.24 -13.80 -12.06
N GLU A 285 12.93 -13.49 -10.98
CA GLU A 285 13.36 -14.47 -9.99
C GLU A 285 12.43 -14.43 -8.78
N VAL A 286 12.06 -15.59 -8.26
CA VAL A 286 11.22 -15.75 -7.06
C VAL A 286 11.90 -16.63 -6.04
N GLU A 287 11.87 -16.21 -4.78
CA GLU A 287 12.30 -16.98 -3.63
C GLU A 287 11.12 -17.23 -2.70
N ILE A 288 10.97 -18.47 -2.23
CA ILE A 288 9.94 -18.86 -1.26
C ILE A 288 10.59 -19.18 0.08
N TYR A 289 10.06 -18.57 1.13
CA TYR A 289 10.47 -18.75 2.52
C TYR A 289 9.33 -19.37 3.34
N ASN A 290 9.66 -20.17 4.35
CA ASN A 290 8.70 -20.61 5.36
C ASN A 290 8.57 -19.60 6.52
N ASP A 291 7.65 -19.88 7.43
CA ASP A 291 7.38 -19.12 8.66
C ASP A 291 8.59 -18.91 9.60
N VAL A 292 9.59 -19.80 9.55
CA VAL A 292 10.88 -19.66 10.25
C VAL A 292 11.99 -19.03 9.39
N ALA A 293 11.60 -18.32 8.33
CA ALA A 293 12.47 -17.56 7.43
C ALA A 293 13.60 -18.38 6.76
N LYS A 294 13.34 -19.65 6.44
CA LYS A 294 14.23 -20.50 5.66
C LYS A 294 13.78 -20.54 4.21
N LEU A 295 14.73 -20.39 3.29
CA LEU A 295 14.50 -20.59 1.86
C LEU A 295 14.10 -22.05 1.63
N VAL A 296 12.90 -22.26 1.07
CA VAL A 296 12.34 -23.58 0.76
C VAL A 296 12.28 -23.88 -0.72
N ALA A 297 12.14 -22.87 -1.57
CA ALA A 297 12.18 -23.02 -3.01
C ALA A 297 12.65 -21.75 -3.70
N LYS A 298 13.10 -21.88 -4.94
CA LYS A 298 13.54 -20.76 -5.78
C LYS A 298 13.19 -21.04 -7.23
N GLY A 299 12.80 -20.02 -7.99
CA GLY A 299 12.50 -20.18 -9.41
C GLY A 299 12.81 -18.96 -10.25
N GLY A 300 12.97 -19.20 -11.55
CA GLY A 300 13.05 -18.19 -12.59
C GLY A 300 11.87 -18.32 -13.54
N PHE A 301 11.22 -17.21 -13.85
CA PHE A 301 10.05 -17.12 -14.71
C PHE A 301 10.33 -16.14 -15.84
N THR A 302 10.15 -16.58 -17.08
CA THR A 302 10.33 -15.76 -18.27
C THR A 302 8.96 -15.40 -18.82
N TYR A 303 8.69 -14.10 -18.96
CA TYR A 303 7.45 -13.57 -19.53
C TYR A 303 7.70 -12.99 -20.91
N PHE A 304 6.74 -13.17 -21.81
CA PHE A 304 6.70 -12.45 -23.08
C PHE A 304 5.92 -11.15 -22.91
N VAL A 305 6.49 -10.04 -23.40
CA VAL A 305 5.84 -8.74 -23.42
C VAL A 305 4.98 -8.64 -24.68
N GLN A 306 3.68 -8.71 -24.48
CA GLN A 306 2.64 -8.52 -25.47
C GLN A 306 2.35 -7.02 -25.64
N ASN A 307 2.43 -6.56 -26.89
CA ASN A 307 2.07 -5.19 -27.27
C ASN A 307 0.57 -5.02 -27.43
#